data_AF-H2CBL1-F1
#
_entry.id   AF-H2CBL1-F1
#
_cell.length_a   1.000
_cell.length_b   1.000
_cell.length_c   1.000
_cell.angle_alpha   90.00
_cell.angle_beta   90.00
_cell.angle_gamma   90.00
#
_symmetry.space_group_name_H-M   'P 1'
#
loop_
_entity.id
_entity.type
_entity.pdbx_description
1 polymer ?
#
loop_
_entity_poly.entity_id
_entity_poly.type
_entity_poly.pdbx_seq_one_letter_code
_entity_poly.pdbx_strand_id
1 'polypeptide(L)'
;MSRSVRARTHYERNREKYRPILENLAAVILDPAGYFKAFRSFVGEEYHRRAGTAMSASLLFVTAVVLLVAVIVLLFFSAFLFLDDFLQNPALSAFLLAWVAVLVFFIVVRLSLQRYRDVVGKPR
;
A
#
# COMPACT_ATOMS: atom_id res chain seq x y z
N MET A 1 9.06 52.83 6.51
CA MET A 1 9.57 51.59 7.16
C MET A 1 10.38 50.77 6.16
N SER A 2 11.70 50.67 6.36
CA SER A 2 12.62 50.08 5.37
C SER A 2 12.42 48.58 5.19
N ARG A 3 12.75 48.05 4.00
CA ARG A 3 12.64 46.62 3.68
C ARG A 3 13.48 45.74 4.62
N SER A 4 14.63 46.23 5.08
CA SER A 4 15.52 45.52 6.00
C SER A 4 14.92 45.33 7.39
N VAL A 5 14.16 46.32 7.89
CA VAL A 5 13.49 46.23 9.20
C VAL A 5 12.32 45.24 9.15
N ARG A 6 11.60 45.18 8.03
CA ARG A 6 10.51 44.22 7.79
C ARG A 6 11.02 42.79 7.68
N ALA A 7 12.15 42.57 7.01
CA ALA A 7 12.79 41.26 6.91
C ALA A 7 13.28 40.76 8.28
N ARG A 8 13.85 41.66 9.10
CA ARG A 8 14.35 41.32 10.45
C ARG A 8 13.24 40.93 11.41
N THR A 9 12.14 41.69 11.42
CA THR A 9 10.95 41.36 12.25
C THR A 9 10.25 40.08 11.79
N HIS A 10 10.23 39.80 10.49
CA HIS A 10 9.68 38.56 9.94
C HIS A 10 10.54 37.33 10.26
N TYR A 11 11.86 37.50 10.30
CA TYR A 11 12.82 36.48 10.69
C TYR A 11 12.73 36.17 12.19
N GLU A 12 12.68 37.18 13.05
CA GLU A 12 12.54 37.01 14.51
C GLU A 12 11.26 36.28 14.89
N ARG A 13 10.14 36.54 14.21
CA ARG A 13 8.87 35.81 14.43
C ARG A 13 8.91 34.33 14.06
N ASN A 14 9.76 33.95 13.11
CA ASN A 14 9.81 32.60 12.55
C ASN A 14 11.13 31.89 12.86
N ARG A 15 11.87 32.39 13.86
CA ARG A 15 13.23 31.97 14.17
C ARG A 15 13.36 30.46 14.39
N GLU A 16 12.39 29.85 15.06
CA GLU A 16 12.37 28.39 15.30
C GLU A 16 12.26 27.57 14.01
N LYS A 17 11.58 28.11 12.99
CA LYS A 17 11.42 27.46 11.68
C LYS A 17 12.67 27.60 10.81
N TYR A 18 13.40 28.71 10.96
CA TYR A 18 14.62 28.99 10.19
C TYR A 18 15.90 28.44 10.84
N ARG A 19 15.89 28.23 12.15
CA ARG A 19 17.03 27.69 12.90
C ARG A 19 17.58 26.36 12.33
N PRO A 20 16.77 25.31 12.08
CA PRO A 20 17.29 24.06 11.51
C PRO A 20 17.81 24.22 10.08
N ILE A 21 17.26 25.17 9.31
CA ILE A 21 17.72 25.48 7.95
C ILE A 21 19.11 26.14 7.99
N LEU A 22 19.32 27.06 8.92
CA LEU A 22 20.59 27.74 9.12
C LEU A 22 21.66 26.84 9.72
N GLU A 23 21.29 25.95 10.65
CA GLU A 23 22.18 24.93 11.21
C GLU A 23 22.62 23.94 10.11
N ASN A 24 21.72 23.51 9.22
CA ASN A 24 22.07 22.70 8.05
C ASN A 24 22.98 23.44 7.07
N LEU A 25 22.69 24.71 6.76
CA LEU A 25 23.52 25.52 5.87
C LEU A 25 24.91 25.76 6.46
N ALA A 26 25.00 26.02 7.77
CA ALA A 26 26.28 26.17 8.46
C ALA A 26 27.09 24.86 8.42
N ALA A 27 26.44 23.71 8.62
CA ALA A 27 27.09 22.41 8.52
C ALA A 27 27.62 22.12 7.11
N VAL A 28 26.87 22.50 6.05
CA VAL A 28 27.31 22.37 4.65
C VAL A 28 28.53 23.23 4.34
N ILE A 29 28.59 24.45 4.90
CA ILE A 29 29.68 25.40 4.63
C ILE A 29 30.94 25.05 5.44
N LEU A 30 30.78 24.61 6.70
CA LEU A 30 31.88 24.33 7.62
C LEU A 30 32.55 22.98 7.36
N ASP A 31 31.76 21.95 7.04
CA ASP A 31 32.27 20.61 6.71
C ASP A 31 31.41 19.93 5.63
N PRO A 32 31.60 20.32 4.35
CA PRO A 32 30.82 19.76 3.25
C PRO A 32 31.02 18.25 3.11
N ALA A 33 32.23 17.73 3.36
CA ALA A 33 32.53 16.32 3.22
C ALA A 33 31.86 15.47 4.33
N GLY A 34 31.92 15.93 5.57
CA GLY A 34 31.23 15.30 6.70
C GLY A 34 29.71 15.36 6.56
N TYR A 35 29.16 16.49 6.11
CA TYR A 35 27.74 16.65 5.85
C TYR A 35 27.23 15.68 4.77
N PHE A 36 27.91 15.58 3.63
CA PHE A 36 27.52 14.65 2.56
C PHE A 36 27.60 13.18 3.00
N LYS A 37 28.59 12.82 3.82
CA LYS A 37 28.71 11.48 4.40
C LYS A 37 27.55 11.15 5.34
N ALA A 38 27.20 12.07 6.24
CA ALA A 38 26.08 11.93 7.17
C ALA A 38 24.73 11.90 6.44
N PHE A 39 24.54 12.77 5.45
CA PHE A 39 23.35 12.80 4.61
C PHE A 39 23.16 11.48 3.84
N ARG A 40 24.23 10.96 3.24
CA ARG A 40 24.18 9.67 2.53
C ARG A 40 23.84 8.52 3.47
N SER A 41 24.37 8.52 4.69
CA SER A 41 24.02 7.53 5.73
C SER A 41 22.54 7.62 6.11
N PHE A 42 22.05 8.81 6.40
CA PHE A 42 20.66 9.05 6.79
C PHE A 42 19.67 8.65 5.69
N VAL A 43 19.93 9.06 4.45
CA VAL A 43 19.10 8.67 3.30
C VAL A 43 19.17 7.17 3.05
N GLY A 44 20.35 6.55 3.21
CA GLY A 44 20.52 5.11 3.06
C GLY A 44 19.72 4.31 4.09
N GLU A 45 19.70 4.77 5.33
CA GLU A 45 19.00 4.14 6.45
C GLU A 45 17.48 4.32 6.35
N GLU A 46 17.02 5.52 6.01
CA GLU A 46 15.60 5.82 5.76
C GLU A 46 15.09 5.05 4.52
N TYR A 47 15.92 4.91 3.48
CA TYR A 47 15.60 4.08 2.31
C TYR A 47 15.52 2.60 2.68
N HIS A 48 16.48 2.07 3.44
CA HIS A 48 16.45 0.67 3.91
C HIS A 48 15.22 0.39 4.74
N ARG A 49 14.85 1.29 5.64
CA ARG A 49 13.66 1.16 6.48
C ARG A 49 12.39 1.16 5.63
N ARG A 50 12.23 2.14 4.73
CA ARG A 50 11.05 2.25 3.84
C ARG A 50 10.97 1.06 2.89
N ALA A 51 12.08 0.67 2.28
CA ALA A 51 12.18 -0.48 1.40
C ALA A 51 11.88 -1.78 2.16
N GLY A 52 12.38 -1.94 3.39
CA GLY A 52 12.09 -3.10 4.24
C GLY A 52 10.61 -3.20 4.61
N THR A 53 9.95 -2.09 4.96
CA THR A 53 8.50 -2.07 5.17
C THR A 53 7.71 -2.35 3.88
N ALA A 54 8.15 -1.83 2.73
CA ALA A 54 7.48 -2.07 1.46
C ALA A 54 7.64 -3.53 1.01
N MET A 55 8.83 -4.12 1.18
CA MET A 55 9.11 -5.52 0.88
C MET A 55 8.30 -6.46 1.79
N SER A 56 8.28 -6.22 3.10
CA SER A 56 7.48 -7.03 4.03
C SER A 56 5.98 -6.92 3.76
N ALA A 57 5.46 -5.73 3.46
CA ALA A 57 4.07 -5.55 3.06
C ALA A 57 3.73 -6.32 1.77
N SER A 58 4.63 -6.27 0.78
CA SER A 58 4.47 -7.00 -0.48
C SER A 58 4.50 -8.52 -0.26
N LEU A 59 5.42 -9.00 0.58
CA LEU A 59 5.50 -10.42 0.96
C LEU A 59 4.21 -10.88 1.65
N LEU A 60 3.74 -10.15 2.65
CA LEU A 60 2.48 -10.47 3.34
C LEU A 60 1.29 -10.48 2.37
N PHE A 61 1.24 -9.53 1.42
CA PHE A 61 0.22 -9.51 0.40
C PHE A 61 0.27 -10.76 -0.49
N VAL A 62 1.44 -11.14 -0.98
CA VAL A 62 1.62 -12.37 -1.78
C VAL A 62 1.20 -13.60 -0.98
N THR A 63 1.66 -13.73 0.27
CA THR A 63 1.28 -14.84 1.15
C THR A 63 -0.23 -14.89 1.38
N ALA A 64 -0.87 -13.75 1.60
CA ALA A 64 -2.31 -13.66 1.78
C ALA A 64 -3.06 -14.12 0.51
N VAL A 65 -2.60 -13.70 -0.68
CA VAL A 65 -3.19 -14.13 -1.95
C VAL A 65 -3.03 -15.64 -2.15
N VAL A 66 -1.85 -16.19 -1.88
CA VAL A 66 -1.61 -17.64 -1.99
C VAL A 66 -2.52 -18.43 -1.05
N LEU A 67 -2.63 -18.00 0.22
CA LEU A 67 -3.52 -18.63 1.19
C LEU A 67 -4.98 -18.52 0.76
N LEU A 68 -5.42 -17.37 0.27
CA LEU A 68 -6.77 -17.16 -0.23
C LEU A 68 -7.09 -18.12 -1.37
N VAL A 69 -6.19 -18.25 -2.34
CA VAL A 69 -6.34 -19.17 -3.48
C VAL A 69 -6.43 -20.62 -2.99
N ALA A 70 -5.54 -21.03 -2.07
CA ALA A 70 -5.55 -22.37 -1.49
C ALA A 70 -6.88 -22.70 -0.78
N VAL A 71 -7.39 -21.77 0.02
CA VAL A 71 -8.68 -21.93 0.71
C VAL A 71 -9.84 -22.03 -0.29
N ILE A 72 -9.86 -21.19 -1.34
CA ILE A 72 -10.89 -21.26 -2.38
C ILE A 72 -10.86 -22.63 -3.06
N VAL A 73 -9.69 -23.12 -3.45
CA VAL A 73 -9.56 -24.44 -4.09
C VAL A 73 -10.08 -25.55 -3.17
N LEU A 74 -9.72 -25.52 -1.88
CA LEU A 74 -10.21 -26.49 -0.89
C LEU A 74 -11.73 -26.45 -0.75
N LEU A 75 -12.34 -25.26 -0.73
CA LEU A 75 -13.80 -25.11 -0.65
C LEU A 75 -14.49 -25.68 -1.89
N PHE A 76 -13.99 -25.38 -3.08
CA PHE A 76 -14.54 -25.91 -4.33
C PHE A 76 -14.40 -27.43 -4.41
N PHE A 77 -13.25 -27.96 -4.00
CA PHE A 77 -13.02 -29.40 -3.95
C PHE A 77 -13.95 -30.10 -2.95
N SER A 78 -14.11 -29.54 -1.76
CA SER A 78 -15.03 -30.06 -0.75
C SER A 78 -16.48 -30.04 -1.23
N ALA A 79 -16.90 -28.94 -1.88
CA ALA A 79 -18.24 -28.84 -2.45
C ALA A 79 -18.44 -29.85 -3.59
N PHE A 80 -17.42 -30.08 -4.44
CA PHE A 80 -17.46 -31.09 -5.49
C PHE A 80 -17.68 -32.49 -4.91
N LEU A 81 -16.89 -32.90 -3.90
CA LEU A 81 -17.04 -34.21 -3.25
C LEU A 81 -18.43 -34.39 -2.65
N PHE A 82 -18.95 -33.35 -1.97
CA PHE A 82 -20.30 -33.39 -1.41
C PHE A 82 -21.39 -33.56 -2.49
N LEU A 83 -21.26 -32.84 -3.60
CA LEU A 83 -22.17 -32.97 -4.75
C LEU A 83 -22.06 -34.34 -5.41
N ASP A 84 -20.84 -34.88 -5.53
CA ASP A 84 -20.59 -36.20 -6.11
C ASP A 84 -21.20 -37.32 -5.26
N ASP A 85 -21.03 -37.28 -3.94
CA ASP A 85 -21.67 -38.22 -3.02
C ASP A 85 -23.20 -38.15 -3.09
N PHE A 86 -23.76 -36.95 -3.26
CA PHE A 86 -25.22 -36.75 -3.32
C PHE A 86 -25.84 -37.17 -4.66
N LEU A 87 -25.18 -36.83 -5.77
CA LEU A 87 -25.69 -37.03 -7.13
C LEU A 87 -25.25 -38.35 -7.74
N GLN A 88 -24.21 -38.98 -7.18
CA GLN A 88 -23.56 -40.19 -7.68
C GLN A 88 -23.17 -40.07 -9.17
N ASN A 89 -22.91 -38.84 -9.63
CA ASN A 89 -22.60 -38.54 -11.02
C ASN A 89 -21.58 -37.39 -11.08
N PRO A 90 -20.29 -37.70 -11.32
CA PRO A 90 -19.24 -36.70 -11.25
C PRO A 90 -19.36 -35.63 -12.34
N ALA A 91 -19.93 -35.98 -13.50
CA ALA A 91 -20.14 -35.02 -14.58
C ALA A 91 -21.20 -33.97 -14.22
N LEU A 92 -22.29 -34.40 -13.57
CA LEU A 92 -23.36 -33.51 -13.16
C LEU A 92 -22.93 -32.64 -11.96
N SER A 93 -22.17 -33.20 -11.02
CA SER A 93 -21.56 -32.48 -9.91
C SER A 93 -20.61 -31.37 -10.38
N ALA A 94 -19.70 -31.70 -11.31
CA ALA A 94 -18.80 -30.71 -11.91
C ALA A 94 -19.57 -29.61 -12.67
N PHE A 95 -20.61 -29.98 -13.41
CA PHE A 95 -21.45 -29.04 -14.15
C PHE A 95 -22.16 -28.05 -13.23
N LEU A 96 -22.79 -28.53 -12.14
CA LEU A 96 -23.44 -27.66 -11.17
C LEU A 96 -22.45 -26.74 -10.46
N LEU A 97 -21.30 -27.28 -10.06
CA LEU A 97 -20.25 -26.50 -9.41
C LEU A 97 -19.71 -25.39 -10.33
N ALA A 98 -19.57 -25.68 -11.63
CA ALA A 98 -19.16 -24.69 -12.63
C ALA A 98 -20.18 -23.55 -12.76
N TRP A 99 -21.49 -23.85 -12.77
CA TRP A 99 -22.52 -22.81 -12.77
C TRP A 99 -22.51 -21.96 -11.51
N VAL A 100 -22.29 -22.58 -10.35
CA VAL A 100 -22.11 -21.84 -9.08
C VAL A 100 -20.89 -20.92 -9.17
N ALA A 101 -19.76 -21.39 -9.72
CA ALA A 101 -18.57 -20.56 -9.93
C ALA A 101 -18.85 -19.34 -10.81
N VAL A 102 -19.59 -19.53 -11.91
CA VAL A 102 -19.98 -18.45 -12.82
C VAL A 102 -20.86 -17.42 -12.11
N LEU A 103 -21.86 -17.86 -11.33
CA LEU A 103 -22.72 -16.96 -10.57
C LEU A 103 -21.93 -16.15 -9.54
N VAL A 104 -21.03 -16.80 -8.80
CA VAL A 104 -20.14 -16.13 -7.84
C VAL A 104 -19.27 -15.09 -8.56
N PHE A 105 -18.70 -15.43 -9.72
CA PHE A 105 -17.92 -14.49 -10.53
C PHE A 105 -18.74 -13.24 -10.90
N PHE A 106 -19.96 -13.41 -11.40
CA PHE A 106 -20.83 -12.26 -11.73
C PHE A 106 -21.17 -11.40 -10.51
N ILE A 107 -21.44 -12.02 -9.36
CA ILE A 107 -21.70 -11.31 -8.10
C ILE A 107 -20.47 -10.48 -7.71
N VAL A 108 -19.28 -11.08 -7.73
CA VAL A 108 -18.03 -10.40 -7.39
C VAL A 108 -17.74 -9.23 -8.32
N VAL A 109 -17.88 -9.42 -9.64
CA VAL A 109 -17.69 -8.33 -10.63
C VAL A 109 -18.68 -7.20 -10.38
N ARG A 110 -19.96 -7.52 -10.14
CA ARG A 110 -20.99 -6.51 -9.89
C ARG A 110 -20.69 -5.71 -8.62
N LEU A 111 -20.33 -6.39 -7.52
CA LEU A 111 -19.96 -5.75 -6.26
C LEU A 111 -18.70 -4.89 -6.41
N SER A 112 -17.71 -5.35 -7.19
CA SER A 112 -16.50 -4.60 -7.49
C SER A 112 -16.81 -3.31 -8.26
N LEU A 113 -17.65 -3.39 -9.30
CA LEU A 113 -18.09 -2.23 -10.07
C LEU A 113 -18.89 -1.23 -9.22
N GLN A 114 -19.77 -1.73 -8.34
CA GLN A 114 -20.51 -0.89 -7.39
C GLN A 114 -19.54 -0.15 -6.46
N ARG A 115 -18.57 -0.87 -5.88
CA ARG A 115 -17.59 -0.28 -4.98
C ARG A 115 -16.72 0.77 -5.69
N TYR A 116 -16.30 0.49 -6.92
CA TYR A 116 -15.56 1.45 -7.73
C TYR A 116 -16.37 2.73 -7.95
N ARG A 117 -17.65 2.60 -8.30
CA ARG A 117 -18.56 3.74 -8.47
C ARG A 117 -18.75 4.53 -7.17
N ASP A 118 -18.86 3.88 -6.02
CA ASP A 118 -19.03 4.57 -4.73
C ASP A 118 -17.80 5.39 -4.32
N VAL A 119 -16.60 4.91 -4.68
CA VAL A 119 -15.33 5.57 -4.32
C VAL A 119 -14.96 6.68 -5.31
N VAL A 120 -15.21 6.47 -6.60
CA VAL A 120 -14.81 7.40 -7.68
C VAL A 120 -15.95 8.35 -8.08
N GLY A 121 -17.20 7.93 -7.94
CA GLY A 121 -18.39 8.64 -8.41
C GLY A 121 -18.97 9.67 -7.44
N LYS A 122 -18.37 9.91 -6.27
CA LYS A 122 -18.71 11.08 -5.44
C LYS A 122 -17.92 12.29 -5.95
N PRO A 123 -18.55 13.30 -6.58
CA PRO A 123 -17.90 14.59 -6.73
C PRO A 123 -17.58 15.13 -5.32
N ARG A 124 -16.37 15.68 -5.17
CA ARG A 124 -15.94 16.38 -3.94
C ARG A 124 -16.90 17.51 -3.59
#